data_AF-A0A7C9TBF6-F1
#
_entry.id   AF-A0A7C9TBF6-F1
#
_cell.length_a   1.000
_cell.length_b   1.000
_cell.length_c   1.000
_cell.angle_alpha   90.00
_cell.angle_beta   90.00
_cell.angle_gamma   90.00
#
_symmetry.space_group_name_H-M   'P 1'
#
loop_
_entity.id
_entity.type
_entity.pdbx_description
1 polymer ?
#
loop_
_entity_poly.entity_id
_entity_poly.type
_entity_poly.pdbx_seq_one_letter_code
_entity_poly.pdbx_strand_id
1 'polypeptide(L)'
;MLFRQPEPLLIARVRPILEKTCLKCHSPASGLKIPDLSTYEGIRVVAKVDTGESLHTLMKLSHIHLFGIGLVALGIGLIFRLAVVGGWLKATLMVLSFVAIFVDILAWFLTKWDPVYSYTVVTAGTLLGLAWAGQILISLYQLWLLKAPERENSSN
;
A
#
# COMPACT_ATOMS: atom_id res chain seq x y z
N MET A 1 13.69 19.08 13.92
CA MET A 1 13.62 20.42 14.57
C MET A 1 13.41 21.52 13.51
N LEU A 2 12.39 21.43 12.63
CA LEU A 2 12.22 22.33 11.46
C LEU A 2 10.76 22.69 11.08
N PHE A 3 9.75 22.51 11.96
CA PHE A 3 8.34 22.81 11.64
C PHE A 3 7.74 23.96 12.47
N ARG A 4 8.50 25.03 12.71
CA ARG A 4 8.08 26.20 13.51
C ARG A 4 7.81 27.43 12.65
N GLN A 5 6.80 27.40 11.78
CA GLN A 5 6.31 28.58 11.05
C GLN A 5 4.77 28.47 10.85
N PRO A 6 3.91 29.08 11.68
CA PRO A 6 2.47 28.84 11.58
C PRO A 6 1.60 29.95 10.96
N GLU A 7 2.04 31.21 10.83
CA GLU A 7 1.08 32.30 10.56
C GLU A 7 0.69 32.55 9.09
N PRO A 8 1.59 32.67 8.10
CA PRO A 8 1.18 33.17 6.78
C PRO A 8 0.35 32.16 5.96
N LEU A 9 0.65 30.86 6.09
CA LEU A 9 0.01 29.81 5.29
C LEU A 9 -1.37 29.42 5.84
N LEU A 10 -1.53 29.42 7.17
CA LEU A 10 -2.81 29.25 7.85
C LEU A 10 -3.81 30.33 7.42
N ILE A 11 -3.37 31.58 7.43
CA ILE A 11 -4.19 32.75 7.11
C ILE A 11 -4.59 32.75 5.63
N ALA A 12 -3.65 32.47 4.73
CA ALA A 12 -3.89 32.58 3.29
C ALA A 12 -4.69 31.41 2.68
N ARG A 13 -4.54 30.19 3.22
CA ARG A 13 -5.15 28.98 2.62
C ARG A 13 -6.22 28.33 3.48
N VAL A 14 -6.01 28.27 4.79
CA VAL A 14 -6.83 27.44 5.69
C VAL A 14 -8.01 28.22 6.25
N ARG A 15 -7.78 29.48 6.67
CA ARG A 15 -8.82 30.35 7.23
C ARG A 15 -10.09 30.50 6.36
N PRO A 16 -10.02 30.77 5.04
CA PRO A 16 -11.24 30.87 4.22
C PRO A 16 -12.04 29.56 4.14
N ILE A 17 -11.36 28.40 4.25
CA ILE A 17 -12.02 27.08 4.27
C ILE A 17 -12.77 26.88 5.59
N LEU A 18 -12.13 27.24 6.71
CA LEU A 18 -12.73 27.16 8.05
C LEU A 18 -13.91 28.13 8.19
N GLU A 19 -13.79 29.35 7.71
CA GLU A 19 -14.87 30.35 7.71
C GLU A 19 -16.11 29.86 6.94
N LYS A 20 -15.89 29.22 5.79
CA LYS A 20 -16.98 28.70 4.95
C LYS A 20 -17.74 27.55 5.60
N THR A 21 -17.04 26.63 6.27
CA THR A 21 -17.60 25.31 6.61
C THR A 21 -17.63 25.01 8.11
N CYS A 22 -16.69 25.55 8.89
CA CYS A 22 -16.41 25.09 10.25
C CYS A 22 -16.79 26.12 11.33
N LEU A 23 -16.47 27.41 11.12
CA LEU A 23 -16.55 28.44 12.18
C LEU A 23 -17.98 28.78 12.64
N LYS A 24 -19.02 28.38 11.88
CA LYS A 24 -20.41 28.50 12.33
C LYS A 24 -20.69 27.73 13.62
N CYS A 25 -20.02 26.59 13.80
CA CYS A 25 -20.13 25.77 15.00
C CYS A 25 -18.86 25.86 15.85
N HIS A 26 -17.69 25.82 15.22
CA HIS A 26 -16.39 25.83 15.88
C HIS A 26 -15.86 27.25 16.14
N SER A 27 -16.67 28.08 16.79
CA SER A 27 -16.27 29.39 17.30
C SER A 27 -16.92 29.65 18.66
N PRO A 28 -16.35 30.53 19.50
CA PRO A 28 -16.94 30.85 20.81
C PRO A 28 -18.36 31.43 20.70
N ALA A 29 -18.66 32.07 19.57
CA ALA A 29 -19.95 32.67 19.29
C ALA A 29 -21.10 31.65 19.13
N SER A 30 -20.81 30.38 18.85
CA SER A 30 -21.84 29.35 18.69
C SER A 30 -22.42 28.87 20.04
N GLY A 31 -21.74 29.12 21.15
CA GLY A 31 -22.13 28.64 22.48
C GLY A 31 -22.01 27.12 22.69
N LEU A 32 -21.48 26.38 21.71
CA LEU A 32 -21.30 24.92 21.79
C LEU A 32 -20.02 24.55 22.54
N LYS A 33 -20.06 23.48 23.36
CA LYS A 33 -18.89 22.92 24.04
C LYS A 33 -18.06 22.03 23.10
N ILE A 34 -17.54 22.61 22.02
CA ILE A 34 -16.70 21.94 21.03
C ILE A 34 -15.42 22.74 20.78
N PRO A 35 -14.36 22.14 20.22
CA PRO A 35 -13.07 22.82 20.03
C PRO A 35 -13.22 24.10 19.21
N ASP A 36 -12.63 25.20 19.69
CA ASP A 36 -12.59 26.46 18.94
C ASP A 36 -11.57 26.35 17.79
N LEU A 37 -12.03 26.52 16.55
CA LEU A 37 -11.15 26.48 15.37
C LEU A 37 -10.88 27.88 14.80
N SER A 38 -11.31 28.94 15.49
CA SER A 38 -11.03 30.33 15.08
C SER A 38 -9.61 30.77 15.43
N THR A 39 -8.94 30.05 16.32
CA THR A 39 -7.57 30.33 16.77
C THR A 39 -6.61 29.21 16.35
N TYR A 40 -5.34 29.58 16.11
CA TYR A 40 -4.31 28.59 15.75
C TYR A 40 -4.13 27.51 16.84
N GLU A 41 -4.17 27.90 18.11
CA GLU A 41 -4.02 26.95 19.22
C GLU A 41 -5.14 25.91 19.25
N GLY A 42 -6.39 26.34 19.03
CA GLY A 42 -7.50 25.41 18.99
C GLY A 42 -7.49 24.48 17.77
N ILE A 43 -7.03 24.99 16.60
CA ILE A 43 -6.78 24.15 15.41
C ILE A 43 -5.69 23.10 15.69
N ARG A 44 -4.59 23.50 16.36
CA ARG A 44 -3.43 22.63 16.62
C ARG A 44 -3.77 21.42 17.48
N VAL A 45 -4.78 21.52 18.35
CA VAL A 45 -5.22 20.40 19.20
C VAL A 45 -5.85 19.27 18.38
N VAL A 46 -6.59 19.61 17.32
CA VAL A 46 -7.29 18.64 16.47
C VAL A 46 -6.50 18.27 15.21
N ALA A 47 -5.66 19.17 14.70
CA ALA A 47 -4.82 18.98 13.52
C ALA A 47 -3.42 18.52 13.91
N LYS A 48 -3.33 17.45 14.72
CA LYS A 48 -2.03 16.84 15.05
C LYS A 48 -1.39 16.29 13.78
N VAL A 49 -0.10 16.53 13.62
CA VAL A 49 0.67 15.97 12.52
C VAL A 49 0.71 14.45 12.69
N ASP A 50 0.19 13.73 11.71
CA ASP A 50 0.31 12.29 11.66
C ASP A 50 1.79 11.93 11.41
N THR A 51 2.41 11.25 12.38
CA THR A 51 3.80 10.77 12.29
C THR A 51 3.90 9.37 11.69
N GLY A 52 2.79 8.85 11.17
CA GLY A 52 2.64 7.48 10.70
C GLY A 52 2.66 6.46 11.85
N GLU A 53 2.55 5.19 11.47
CA GLU A 53 2.40 4.06 12.38
C GLU A 53 3.62 3.83 13.29
N SER A 54 3.44 3.32 14.51
CA SER A 54 4.57 3.07 15.42
C SER A 54 5.50 1.97 14.90
N LEU A 55 6.79 2.01 15.27
CA LEU A 55 7.75 0.96 14.87
C LEU A 55 7.32 -0.43 15.34
N HIS A 56 6.75 -0.52 16.55
CA HIS A 56 6.26 -1.79 17.09
C HIS A 56 5.10 -2.35 16.25
N THR A 57 4.14 -1.51 15.87
CA THR A 57 3.08 -1.93 14.96
C THR A 57 3.65 -2.31 13.59
N LEU A 58 4.63 -1.56 13.09
CA LEU A 58 5.26 -1.84 11.79
C LEU A 58 5.95 -3.20 11.77
N MET A 59 6.66 -3.57 12.85
CA MET A 59 7.25 -4.90 13.00
C MET A 59 6.19 -6.00 13.02
N LYS A 60 5.09 -5.80 13.74
CA LYS A 60 3.97 -6.76 13.76
C LYS A 60 3.34 -6.92 12.37
N LEU A 61 3.04 -5.83 11.69
CA LEU A 61 2.48 -5.87 10.33
C LEU A 61 3.45 -6.54 9.37
N SER A 62 4.73 -6.20 9.43
CA SER A 62 5.77 -6.80 8.58
C SER A 62 5.82 -8.31 8.72
N HIS A 63 5.74 -8.83 9.96
CA HIS A 63 5.71 -10.28 10.21
C HIS A 63 4.49 -10.95 9.57
N ILE A 64 3.29 -10.39 9.83
CA ILE A 64 2.03 -10.96 9.32
C ILE A 64 2.00 -10.91 7.79
N HIS A 65 2.46 -9.83 7.17
CA HIS A 65 2.46 -9.67 5.71
C HIS A 65 3.52 -10.56 5.07
N LEU A 66 4.76 -10.55 5.57
CA LEU A 66 5.83 -11.38 5.01
C LEU A 66 5.46 -12.87 5.07
N PHE A 67 4.86 -13.32 6.18
CA PHE A 67 4.40 -14.70 6.32
C PHE A 67 3.19 -15.00 5.44
N GLY A 68 2.11 -14.22 5.55
CA GLY A 68 0.86 -14.47 4.85
C GLY A 68 0.98 -14.31 3.33
N ILE A 69 1.54 -13.20 2.86
CA ILE A 69 1.76 -12.94 1.42
C ILE A 69 2.80 -13.93 0.87
N GLY A 70 3.83 -14.28 1.65
CA GLY A 70 4.79 -15.31 1.27
C GLY A 70 4.14 -16.66 1.01
N LEU A 71 3.21 -17.09 1.88
CA LEU A 71 2.47 -18.33 1.72
C LEU A 71 1.55 -18.30 0.48
N VAL A 72 0.87 -17.18 0.24
CA VAL A 72 0.04 -16.99 -0.96
C VAL A 72 0.89 -16.98 -2.23
N ALA A 73 2.01 -16.26 -2.25
CA ALA A 73 2.96 -16.25 -3.37
C ALA A 73 3.49 -17.65 -3.67
N LEU A 74 3.80 -18.44 -2.64
CA LEU A 74 4.21 -19.82 -2.79
C LEU A 74 3.09 -20.68 -3.40
N GLY A 75 1.86 -20.56 -2.89
CA GLY A 75 0.70 -21.30 -3.40
C GLY A 75 0.41 -21.00 -4.88
N ILE A 76 0.32 -19.72 -5.24
CA ILE A 76 0.13 -19.29 -6.63
C ILE A 76 1.31 -19.75 -7.50
N GLY A 77 2.54 -19.60 -7.02
CA GLY A 77 3.75 -20.01 -7.72
C GLY A 77 3.82 -21.52 -7.96
N LEU A 78 3.37 -22.35 -7.03
CA LEU A 78 3.32 -23.81 -7.18
C LEU A 78 2.34 -24.23 -8.28
N ILE A 79 1.17 -23.58 -8.35
CA ILE A 79 0.19 -23.83 -9.42
C ILE A 79 0.77 -23.35 -10.75
N PHE A 80 1.28 -22.12 -10.81
CA PHE A 80 1.82 -21.52 -12.02
C PHE A 80 3.06 -22.25 -12.55
N ARG A 81 3.81 -22.94 -11.69
CA ARG A 81 4.92 -23.83 -12.11
C ARG A 81 4.45 -24.88 -13.12
N LEU A 82 3.21 -25.33 -13.04
CA LEU A 82 2.64 -26.33 -13.95
C LEU A 82 2.20 -25.74 -15.29
N ALA A 83 2.13 -24.40 -15.41
CA ALA A 83 1.72 -23.75 -16.64
C ALA A 83 2.74 -23.98 -17.77
N VAL A 84 2.26 -24.28 -18.98
CA VAL A 84 3.07 -24.41 -20.19
C VAL A 84 3.39 -23.00 -20.71
N VAL A 85 4.42 -22.38 -20.15
CA VAL A 85 4.96 -21.07 -20.54
C VAL A 85 6.48 -21.13 -20.61
N GLY A 86 7.09 -20.18 -21.34
CA GLY A 86 8.54 -20.08 -21.44
C GLY A 86 9.21 -20.01 -20.06
N GLY A 87 10.32 -20.74 -19.90
CA GLY A 87 11.01 -20.87 -18.61
C GLY A 87 11.46 -19.53 -18.01
N TRP A 88 11.88 -18.59 -18.87
CA TRP A 88 12.27 -17.24 -18.45
C TRP A 88 11.09 -16.49 -17.81
N LEU A 89 9.92 -16.49 -18.45
CA LEU A 89 8.74 -15.77 -17.97
C LEU A 89 8.24 -16.37 -16.66
N LYS A 90 8.27 -17.71 -16.56
CA LYS A 90 7.94 -18.43 -15.33
C LYS A 90 8.84 -18.01 -14.18
N ALA A 91 10.15 -18.05 -14.40
CA ALA A 91 11.13 -17.66 -13.40
C ALA A 91 10.97 -16.19 -13.00
N THR A 92 10.81 -15.27 -13.97
CA THR A 92 10.63 -13.85 -13.72
C THR A 92 9.40 -13.58 -12.86
N LEU A 93 8.22 -14.09 -13.23
CA LEU A 93 6.99 -13.80 -12.48
C LEU A 93 7.04 -14.35 -11.05
N MET A 94 7.60 -15.55 -10.88
CA MET A 94 7.75 -16.16 -9.56
C MET A 94 8.73 -15.37 -8.68
N VAL A 95 9.95 -15.12 -9.16
CA VAL A 95 10.98 -14.41 -8.39
C VAL A 95 10.58 -12.96 -8.12
N LEU A 96 10.01 -12.28 -9.11
CA LEU A 96 9.56 -10.89 -8.97
C LEU A 96 8.55 -10.73 -7.82
N SER A 97 7.66 -11.71 -7.63
CA SER A 97 6.68 -11.68 -6.53
C SER A 97 7.37 -11.64 -5.16
N PHE A 98 8.40 -12.46 -4.95
CA PHE A 98 9.14 -12.49 -3.68
C PHE A 98 10.00 -11.24 -3.47
N VAL A 99 10.63 -10.74 -4.52
CA VAL A 99 11.44 -9.52 -4.44
C VAL A 99 10.53 -8.31 -4.17
N ALA A 100 9.39 -8.21 -4.85
CA ALA A 100 8.47 -7.10 -4.72
C ALA A 100 7.91 -6.98 -3.29
N ILE A 101 7.48 -8.08 -2.66
CA ILE A 101 7.00 -8.02 -1.26
C ILE A 101 8.11 -7.64 -0.27
N PHE A 102 9.35 -8.09 -0.51
CA PHE A 102 10.47 -7.73 0.34
C PHE A 102 10.79 -6.23 0.24
N VAL A 103 10.81 -5.69 -0.98
CA VAL A 103 11.03 -4.26 -1.23
C VAL A 103 9.89 -3.41 -0.65
N ASP A 104 8.64 -3.85 -0.78
CA ASP A 104 7.47 -3.15 -0.23
C ASP A 104 7.58 -2.99 1.29
N ILE A 105 7.82 -4.09 2.01
CA ILE A 105 7.95 -4.07 3.47
C ILE A 105 9.14 -3.22 3.91
N LEU A 106 10.29 -3.33 3.23
CA LEU A 106 11.46 -2.51 3.55
C LEU A 106 11.17 -1.02 3.33
N ALA A 107 10.43 -0.67 2.27
CA ALA A 107 10.03 0.70 1.99
C ALA A 107 9.16 1.29 3.10
N TRP A 108 8.33 0.49 3.79
CA TRP A 108 7.58 0.98 4.94
C TRP A 108 8.49 1.53 6.05
N PHE A 109 9.62 0.85 6.34
CA PHE A 109 10.59 1.36 7.31
C PHE A 109 11.30 2.61 6.77
N LEU A 110 11.62 2.63 5.48
CA LEU A 110 12.28 3.78 4.85
C LEU A 110 11.41 5.04 4.85
N THR A 111 10.08 4.92 4.76
CA THR A 111 9.16 6.07 4.83
C THR A 111 9.23 6.83 6.15
N LYS A 112 9.77 6.24 7.22
CA LYS A 112 10.03 6.94 8.49
C LYS A 112 11.17 7.95 8.40
N TRP A 113 12.14 7.72 7.52
CA TRP A 113 13.25 8.65 7.31
C TRP A 113 12.92 9.68 6.24
N ASP A 114 12.28 9.27 5.14
CA ASP A 114 11.89 10.17 4.07
C ASP A 114 10.54 9.74 3.44
N PRO A 115 9.51 10.62 3.39
CA PRO A 115 8.24 10.30 2.77
C PRO A 115 8.32 9.96 1.27
N VAL A 116 9.41 10.29 0.57
CA VAL A 116 9.63 9.92 -0.85
C VAL A 116 9.55 8.42 -1.08
N TYR A 117 9.91 7.59 -0.08
CA TYR A 117 9.83 6.13 -0.20
C TYR A 117 8.39 5.60 -0.30
N SER A 118 7.36 6.43 -0.12
CA SER A 118 5.96 6.06 -0.38
C SER A 118 5.72 5.67 -1.84
N TYR A 119 6.45 6.27 -2.78
CA TYR A 119 6.41 5.86 -4.18
C TYR A 119 6.97 4.44 -4.37
N THR A 120 7.99 4.06 -3.60
CA THR A 120 8.54 2.70 -3.62
C THR A 120 7.52 1.68 -3.14
N VAL A 121 6.75 2.00 -2.08
CA VAL A 121 5.65 1.15 -1.58
C VAL A 121 4.61 0.91 -2.68
N VAL A 122 4.12 1.98 -3.30
CA VAL A 122 3.09 1.88 -4.35
C VAL A 122 3.60 1.10 -5.56
N THR A 123 4.83 1.34 -5.99
CA THR A 123 5.42 0.66 -7.15
C THR A 123 5.70 -0.81 -6.87
N ALA A 124 6.24 -1.16 -5.70
CA ALA A 124 6.47 -2.55 -5.30
C ALA A 124 5.15 -3.33 -5.18
N GLY A 125 4.13 -2.74 -4.52
CA GLY A 125 2.80 -3.34 -4.44
C GLY A 125 2.14 -3.54 -5.81
N THR A 126 2.30 -2.57 -6.72
CA THR A 126 1.78 -2.68 -8.10
C THR A 126 2.48 -3.81 -8.87
N LEU A 127 3.81 -3.90 -8.77
CA LEU A 127 4.59 -4.96 -9.41
C LEU A 127 4.22 -6.35 -8.87
N LEU A 128 4.03 -6.48 -7.55
CA LEU A 128 3.55 -7.71 -6.93
C LEU A 128 2.16 -8.09 -7.47
N GLY A 129 1.23 -7.13 -7.49
CA GLY A 129 -0.13 -7.34 -7.99
C GLY A 129 -0.15 -7.78 -9.46
N LEU A 130 0.65 -7.14 -10.32
CA LEU A 130 0.78 -7.52 -11.73
C LEU A 130 1.41 -8.90 -11.91
N ALA A 131 2.45 -9.22 -11.12
CA ALA A 131 3.07 -10.54 -11.16
C ALA A 131 2.08 -11.64 -10.80
N TRP A 132 1.32 -11.46 -9.71
CA TRP A 132 0.28 -12.39 -9.30
C TRP A 132 -0.87 -12.48 -10.29
N ALA A 133 -1.35 -11.33 -10.79
CA ALA A 133 -2.39 -11.32 -11.82
C ALA A 133 -1.96 -12.12 -13.05
N GLY A 134 -0.72 -11.95 -13.52
CA GLY A 134 -0.16 -12.74 -14.61
C GLY A 134 -0.16 -14.24 -14.29
N GLN A 135 0.37 -14.64 -13.14
CA GLN A 135 0.41 -16.05 -12.72
C GLN A 135 -1.00 -16.67 -12.65
N ILE A 136 -1.95 -15.97 -12.04
CA ILE A 136 -3.32 -16.43 -11.86
C ILE A 136 -4.03 -16.51 -13.20
N LEU A 137 -4.04 -15.43 -14.00
CA LEU A 137 -4.78 -15.39 -15.27
C LEU A 137 -4.24 -16.41 -16.26
N ILE A 138 -2.92 -16.57 -16.35
CA ILE A 138 -2.32 -17.59 -17.22
C ILE A 138 -2.71 -18.99 -16.73
N SER A 139 -2.60 -19.27 -15.43
CA SER A 139 -2.95 -20.60 -14.89
C SER A 139 -4.42 -20.93 -15.13
N LEU A 140 -5.32 -19.97 -14.86
CA LEU A 140 -6.76 -20.14 -15.08
C LEU A 140 -7.08 -20.32 -16.57
N TYR A 141 -6.45 -19.54 -17.44
CA TYR A 141 -6.59 -19.69 -18.89
C TYR A 141 -6.19 -21.10 -19.34
N GLN A 142 -5.07 -21.62 -18.86
CA GLN A 142 -4.60 -22.96 -19.22
C GLN A 142 -5.47 -24.09 -18.64
N LEU A 143 -6.05 -23.89 -17.46
CA LEU A 143 -6.91 -24.89 -16.83
C LEU A 143 -8.31 -24.95 -17.46
N TRP A 144 -8.89 -23.81 -17.83
CA TRP A 144 -10.27 -23.76 -18.34
C TRP A 144 -10.40 -23.84 -19.85
N LEU A 145 -9.43 -23.29 -20.61
CA LEU A 145 -9.61 -23.09 -22.06
C LEU A 145 -8.68 -23.95 -22.92
N LEU A 146 -7.57 -24.44 -22.37
CA LEU A 146 -6.67 -25.35 -23.09
C LEU A 146 -7.15 -26.79 -22.94
N LYS A 147 -7.35 -27.46 -24.08
CA LYS A 147 -7.65 -28.89 -24.12
C LYS A 147 -6.36 -29.66 -23.84
N ALA A 148 -6.43 -30.70 -23.02
CA ALA A 148 -5.29 -31.58 -22.77
C ALA A 148 -4.79 -32.14 -24.11
N PRO A 149 -3.46 -32.18 -24.36
CA PRO A 149 -2.93 -32.81 -25.56
C PRO A 149 -3.36 -34.28 -25.60
N GLU A 150 -3.84 -34.72 -26.76
CA GLU A 150 -4.23 -36.12 -27.00
C GLU A 150 -3.05 -37.03 -26.60
N ARG A 151 -3.29 -38.02 -25.73
CA ARG A 151 -2.23 -38.99 -25.42
C ARG A 151 -1.98 -39.81 -26.69
N GLU A 152 -0.84 -39.60 -27.32
CA GLU A 152 -0.35 -40.55 -28.33
C GLU A 152 -0.05 -41.85 -27.58
N ASN A 153 -0.93 -42.85 -27.75
CA ASN A 153 -0.71 -44.19 -27.24
C ASN A 153 0.56 -44.72 -27.90
N SER A 154 1.67 -44.76 -27.18
CA SER A 154 2.88 -45.46 -27.65
C SER A 154 2.62 -46.97 -27.60
N SER A 155 1.93 -47.49 -28.61
CA SER A 155 2.08 -48.87 -29.03
C SER A 155 3.40 -48.96 -29.79
N ASN A 156 4.46 -49.40 -29.10
CA ASN A 156 5.56 -50.21 -29.62
C ASN A 156 6.48 -50.62 -28.47
#